data_AF-A0A0V0WFT6-F1
#
_entry.id   AF-A0A0V0WFT6-F1
#
_cell.length_a   1.000
_cell.length_b   1.000
_cell.length_c   1.000
_cell.angle_alpha   90.00
_cell.angle_beta   90.00
_cell.angle_gamma   90.00
#
_symmetry.space_group_name_H-M   'P 1'
#
loop_
_entity.id
_entity.type
_entity.pdbx_description
1 polymer ?
#
loop_
_entity_poly.entity_id
_entity_poly.type
_entity_poly.pdbx_seq_one_letter_code
_entity_poly.pdbx_strand_id
1 'polypeptide(L)'
;MPYCPPNVTFYTVWYDRGFNPCFIDSVVIFVLGTMMLTFGCAELAMYIRHGTRLSQQLLNRLPKMYIVQVCFHVILLFIPVILTILHYAFNLEFYGYIVLYNIVFVCNWATALLLLFMERNYDLPSTPARGHSITLNLFWGLSFALESAVFVNFNSQRWFFIVKNYEDRILLCMFILKWILLLSVFVIGMVAPGMISTEARGQFEYKTLVDETITSTVFTTDVDSSDQFNDIRKIFKDALYSGEYFGQFQELQPYGEGMTFNTARERKNRFLNRYTNVLPYDHNRVILNNNHSKKNDYINASFVNVRLADTDICLNYIATQAPMENTVDDFWQMIWEQNVHTVVMLTDLYEGDVEKCYCYFPEMNKTLETNHLIIGCVGDEVFGKCRIRDFYIIDVDTEAELNVSHLQFLGWPDHGVPDKPQLFLDFFSVIKRLKPENMLLYSSDKVLNEQTPPIVVHCSAGIGRTGVYILTETLMRMLEAQVYVNPVEIVKYLRNSRMGMVQTEQQLSYACKVALLYSEKCK
;
A
#
# COMPACT_ATOMS: atom_id res chain seq x y z
N MET A 1 61.30 -6.26 14.61
CA MET A 1 60.64 -6.70 15.87
C MET A 1 59.52 -7.65 15.47
N PRO A 2 59.21 -8.70 16.25
CA PRO A 2 58.01 -9.51 15.98
C PRO A 2 56.77 -8.61 15.96
N TYR A 3 55.89 -8.79 14.97
CA TYR A 3 54.65 -8.01 14.81
C TYR A 3 53.81 -8.02 16.11
N CYS A 4 53.77 -9.18 16.77
CA CYS A 4 53.20 -9.36 18.09
C CYS A 4 54.28 -9.82 19.08
N PRO A 5 54.62 -9.04 20.12
CA PRO A 5 55.52 -9.49 21.19
C PRO A 5 54.83 -10.56 22.06
N PRO A 6 55.53 -11.61 22.55
CA PRO A 6 54.95 -12.57 23.49
C PRO A 6 54.58 -11.90 24.83
N ASN A 7 53.53 -12.39 25.51
CA ASN A 7 53.02 -11.87 26.81
C ASN A 7 52.46 -10.42 26.77
N VAL A 8 51.59 -10.14 25.79
CA VAL A 8 50.87 -8.87 25.64
C VAL A 8 49.93 -8.65 26.84
N THR A 9 50.10 -7.56 27.60
CA THR A 9 49.20 -7.12 28.69
C THR A 9 48.29 -5.98 28.22
N PHE A 10 47.23 -5.62 28.94
CA PHE A 10 46.35 -4.50 28.56
C PHE A 10 47.11 -3.15 28.36
N TYR A 11 48.24 -2.95 29.04
CA TYR A 11 49.10 -1.77 28.84
C TYR A 11 49.82 -1.73 27.49
N THR A 12 49.87 -2.85 26.77
CA THR A 12 50.45 -2.94 25.42
C THR A 12 49.41 -2.85 24.30
N VAL A 13 48.12 -2.73 24.67
CA VAL A 13 47.00 -2.47 23.76
C VAL A 13 46.99 -1.00 23.33
N TRP A 14 47.25 -0.09 24.28
CA TRP A 14 47.38 1.34 24.05
C TRP A 14 48.85 1.77 24.19
N TYR A 15 49.52 1.98 23.06
CA TYR A 15 50.95 2.27 23.00
C TYR A 15 51.23 3.37 21.98
N ASP A 16 52.14 4.29 22.30
CA ASP A 16 52.51 5.43 21.43
C ASP A 16 51.30 6.25 20.93
N ARG A 17 50.42 6.63 21.88
CA ARG A 17 49.21 7.42 21.66
C ARG A 17 48.17 6.77 20.71
N GLY A 18 48.15 5.45 20.60
CA GLY A 18 47.18 4.74 19.77
C GLY A 18 47.02 3.25 20.10
N PHE A 19 46.12 2.59 19.40
CA PHE A 19 45.95 1.14 19.42
C PHE A 19 47.11 0.43 18.70
N ASN A 20 47.57 -0.66 19.31
CA ASN A 20 48.54 -1.54 18.71
C ASN A 20 47.96 -2.27 17.48
N PRO A 21 48.60 -2.21 16.28
CA PRO A 21 48.14 -2.90 15.08
C PRO A 21 47.89 -4.41 15.28
N CYS A 22 48.80 -5.09 15.99
CA CYS A 22 48.66 -6.51 16.31
C CYS A 22 47.37 -6.82 17.09
N PHE A 23 46.98 -5.95 18.02
CA PHE A 23 45.78 -6.14 18.82
C PHE A 23 44.49 -5.98 17.99
N ILE A 24 44.44 -4.97 17.12
CA ILE A 24 43.31 -4.74 16.21
C ILE A 24 43.16 -5.91 15.23
N ASP A 25 44.26 -6.29 14.57
CA ASP A 25 44.25 -7.29 13.50
C ASP A 25 44.01 -8.72 14.00
N SER A 26 44.47 -9.04 15.22
CA SER A 26 44.42 -10.41 15.73
C SER A 26 43.29 -10.65 16.72
N VAL A 27 43.05 -9.73 17.67
CA VAL A 27 42.10 -9.96 18.76
C VAL A 27 40.74 -9.35 18.43
N VAL A 28 40.71 -8.07 18.07
CA VAL A 28 39.43 -7.37 17.86
C VAL A 28 38.69 -7.92 16.65
N ILE A 29 39.38 -8.08 15.52
CA ILE A 29 38.75 -8.62 14.31
C ILE A 29 38.30 -10.07 14.51
N PHE A 30 39.10 -10.90 15.19
CA PHE A 30 38.72 -12.29 15.41
C PHE A 30 37.50 -12.42 16.33
N VAL A 31 37.46 -11.67 17.44
CA VAL A 31 36.32 -11.70 18.38
C VAL A 31 35.06 -11.18 17.70
N LEU A 32 35.12 -10.02 17.05
CA LEU A 32 33.95 -9.46 16.36
C LEU A 32 33.53 -10.33 15.18
N GLY A 33 34.48 -10.77 14.36
CA GLY A 33 34.24 -11.60 13.19
C GLY A 33 33.69 -12.99 13.53
N THR A 34 34.09 -13.60 14.65
CA THR A 34 33.50 -14.87 15.11
C THR A 34 32.11 -14.67 15.68
N MET A 35 31.88 -13.62 16.49
CA MET A 35 30.54 -13.28 16.96
C MET A 35 29.58 -13.08 15.79
N MET A 36 29.97 -12.27 14.81
CA MET A 36 29.18 -12.00 13.61
C MET A 36 28.87 -13.26 12.81
N LEU A 37 29.87 -14.15 12.63
CA LEU A 37 29.66 -15.41 11.93
C LEU A 37 28.71 -16.32 12.70
N THR A 38 28.81 -16.39 14.03
CA THR A 38 27.92 -17.22 14.84
C THR A 38 26.46 -16.75 14.79
N PHE A 39 26.21 -15.45 14.99
CA PHE A 39 24.86 -14.90 14.94
C PHE A 39 24.29 -14.92 13.52
N GLY A 40 25.11 -14.58 12.51
CA GLY A 40 24.69 -14.61 11.11
C GLY A 40 24.36 -16.02 10.61
N CYS A 41 25.17 -17.02 10.96
CA CYS A 41 24.87 -18.41 10.63
C CYS A 41 23.63 -18.93 11.38
N ALA A 42 23.43 -18.53 12.64
CA ALA A 42 22.24 -18.90 13.39
C ALA A 42 20.97 -18.32 12.75
N GLU A 43 21.00 -17.05 12.35
CA GLU A 43 19.88 -16.40 11.66
C GLU A 43 19.63 -17.02 10.28
N LEU A 44 20.69 -17.32 9.52
CA LEU A 44 20.57 -17.99 8.23
C LEU A 44 19.92 -19.38 8.40
N ALA A 45 20.30 -20.12 9.45
CA ALA A 45 19.68 -21.40 9.77
C ALA A 45 18.19 -21.24 10.15
N MET A 46 17.81 -20.14 10.80
CA MET A 46 16.40 -19.82 11.06
C MET A 46 15.63 -19.60 9.75
N TYR A 47 16.15 -18.81 8.82
CA TYR A 47 15.52 -18.60 7.51
C TYR A 47 15.39 -19.90 6.72
N ILE A 48 16.43 -20.74 6.70
CA ILE A 48 16.39 -22.02 5.98
C ILE A 48 15.35 -22.98 6.59
N ARG A 49 15.19 -22.98 7.91
CA ARG A 49 14.32 -23.93 8.61
C ARG A 49 12.87 -23.46 8.76
N HIS A 50 12.67 -22.16 8.95
CA HIS A 50 11.40 -21.57 9.35
C HIS A 50 10.93 -20.44 8.43
N GLY A 51 11.71 -20.09 7.40
CA GLY A 51 11.36 -19.04 6.46
C GLY A 51 10.23 -19.45 5.54
N THR A 52 9.19 -18.62 5.45
CA THR A 52 8.14 -18.72 4.44
C THR A 52 8.49 -17.84 3.25
N ARG A 53 8.34 -18.36 2.03
CA ARG A 53 8.72 -17.60 0.83
C ARG A 53 7.68 -16.50 0.56
N LEU A 54 8.16 -15.28 0.38
CA LEU A 54 7.32 -14.14 -0.01
C LEU A 54 6.72 -14.36 -1.41
N SER A 55 5.49 -13.87 -1.61
CA SER A 55 4.80 -14.02 -2.89
C SER A 55 5.60 -13.32 -3.99
N GLN A 56 5.69 -13.96 -5.16
CA GLN A 56 6.48 -13.43 -6.26
C GLN A 56 5.91 -12.09 -6.79
N GLN A 57 4.63 -11.85 -6.55
CA GLN A 57 3.94 -10.58 -6.86
C GLN A 57 4.48 -9.40 -6.04
N LEU A 58 4.82 -9.61 -4.77
CA LEU A 58 5.46 -8.60 -3.91
C LEU A 58 6.93 -8.31 -4.29
N LEU A 59 7.58 -9.24 -4.99
CA LEU A 59 9.02 -9.20 -5.31
C LEU A 59 9.34 -8.73 -6.74
N ASN A 60 8.31 -8.37 -7.51
CA ASN A 60 8.42 -8.12 -8.96
C ASN A 60 9.29 -6.91 -9.34
N ARG A 61 9.56 -5.96 -8.42
CA ARG A 61 10.53 -4.88 -8.64
C ARG A 61 11.82 -5.12 -7.85
N LEU A 62 12.97 -4.87 -8.49
CA LEU A 62 14.29 -4.76 -7.86
C LEU A 62 14.61 -3.27 -7.66
N PRO A 63 14.51 -2.73 -6.43
CA PRO A 63 14.87 -1.34 -6.16
C PRO A 63 16.33 -1.08 -6.53
N LYS A 64 16.61 0.04 -7.20
CA LYS A 64 17.98 0.39 -7.65
C LYS A 64 18.95 0.46 -6.48
N MET A 65 18.52 0.99 -5.33
CA MET A 65 19.33 1.09 -4.12
C MET A 65 19.67 -0.28 -3.53
N TYR A 66 18.77 -1.26 -3.63
CA TYR A 66 19.07 -2.65 -3.26
C TYR A 66 20.14 -3.25 -4.16
N ILE A 67 20.07 -3.01 -5.48
CA ILE A 67 21.11 -3.46 -6.42
C ILE A 67 22.46 -2.85 -6.06
N VAL A 68 22.52 -1.54 -5.79
CA VAL A 68 23.73 -0.85 -5.35
C VAL A 68 24.29 -1.45 -4.05
N GLN A 69 23.42 -1.73 -3.07
CA GLN A 69 23.81 -2.35 -1.80
C GLN A 69 24.42 -3.75 -2.02
N VAL A 70 23.81 -4.57 -2.88
CA VAL A 70 24.34 -5.89 -3.26
C VAL A 70 25.68 -5.76 -3.98
N CYS A 71 25.81 -4.82 -4.92
CA CYS A 71 27.08 -4.56 -5.61
C CYS A 71 28.21 -4.19 -4.62
N PHE A 72 27.94 -3.35 -3.62
CA PHE A 72 28.94 -3.02 -2.61
C PHE A 72 29.34 -4.22 -1.74
N HIS A 73 28.40 -5.09 -1.37
CA HIS A 73 28.74 -6.35 -0.67
C HIS A 73 29.65 -7.25 -1.51
N VAL A 74 29.33 -7.39 -2.81
CA VAL A 74 30.15 -8.17 -3.74
C VAL A 74 31.55 -7.57 -3.87
N ILE A 75 31.68 -6.24 -3.99
CA ILE A 75 32.99 -5.58 -4.05
C ILE A 75 33.79 -5.83 -2.76
N LEU A 76 33.14 -5.73 -1.59
CA LEU A 76 33.77 -5.98 -0.30
C LEU A 76 34.35 -7.40 -0.21
N LEU A 77 33.65 -8.41 -0.73
CA LEU A 77 34.16 -9.80 -0.80
C LEU A 77 35.49 -9.93 -1.55
N PHE A 78 35.75 -9.08 -2.54
CA PHE A 78 36.99 -9.13 -3.33
C PHE A 78 38.15 -8.32 -2.72
N ILE A 79 37.90 -7.46 -1.72
CA ILE A 79 38.97 -6.66 -1.08
C ILE A 79 40.11 -7.53 -0.53
N PRO A 80 39.88 -8.61 0.24
CA PRO A 80 40.94 -9.48 0.74
C PRO A 80 41.80 -10.11 -0.37
N VAL A 81 41.17 -10.45 -1.51
CA VAL A 81 41.86 -11.02 -2.67
C VAL A 81 42.78 -9.98 -3.30
N ILE A 82 42.28 -8.76 -3.51
CA ILE A 82 43.07 -7.64 -4.03
C ILE A 82 44.24 -7.34 -3.09
N LEU A 83 44.00 -7.28 -1.78
CA LEU A 83 45.07 -7.05 -0.79
C LEU A 83 46.13 -8.15 -0.83
N THR A 84 45.75 -9.42 -0.98
CA THR A 84 46.69 -10.53 -1.08
C THR A 84 47.54 -10.45 -2.34
N ILE A 85 46.92 -10.11 -3.49
CA ILE A 85 47.63 -9.90 -4.76
C ILE A 85 48.62 -8.74 -4.64
N LEU A 86 48.24 -7.66 -3.97
CA LEU A 86 49.14 -6.51 -3.74
C LEU A 86 50.33 -6.89 -2.85
N HIS A 87 50.11 -7.64 -1.76
CA HIS A 87 51.23 -8.12 -0.92
C HIS A 87 52.22 -8.97 -1.73
N TYR A 88 51.72 -9.84 -2.60
CA TYR A 88 52.55 -10.63 -3.50
C TYR A 88 53.28 -9.76 -4.54
N ALA A 89 52.56 -8.87 -5.23
CA ALA A 89 53.12 -8.03 -6.30
C ALA A 89 54.20 -7.06 -5.82
N PHE A 90 54.11 -6.59 -4.58
CA PHE A 90 55.04 -5.64 -3.98
C PHE A 90 56.07 -6.27 -3.02
N ASN A 91 56.12 -7.62 -2.94
CA ASN A 91 57.00 -8.37 -2.02
C ASN A 91 56.89 -7.92 -0.55
N LEU A 92 55.66 -7.66 -0.09
CA LEU A 92 55.39 -7.30 1.30
C LEU A 92 55.44 -8.55 2.20
N GLU A 93 55.76 -8.35 3.48
CA GLU A 93 55.79 -9.45 4.45
C GLU A 93 54.38 -10.04 4.64
N PHE A 94 54.27 -11.36 4.46
CA PHE A 94 53.00 -12.07 4.55
C PHE A 94 52.96 -12.93 5.82
N TYR A 95 52.07 -12.55 6.74
CA TYR A 95 51.95 -13.17 8.05
C TYR A 95 50.73 -14.09 8.15
N GLY A 96 50.79 -15.11 9.01
CA GLY A 96 49.68 -16.05 9.21
C GLY A 96 48.37 -15.40 9.69
N TYR A 97 48.44 -14.30 10.45
CA TYR A 97 47.23 -13.57 10.88
C TYR A 97 46.50 -12.89 9.72
N ILE A 98 47.21 -12.50 8.64
CA ILE A 98 46.61 -11.91 7.43
C ILE A 98 45.75 -12.95 6.71
N VAL A 99 46.22 -14.21 6.65
CA VAL A 99 45.45 -15.33 6.10
C VAL A 99 44.17 -15.54 6.91
N LEU A 100 44.29 -15.60 8.23
CA LEU A 100 43.15 -15.79 9.11
C LEU A 100 42.14 -14.63 8.98
N TYR A 101 42.62 -13.39 8.94
CA TYR A 101 41.81 -12.19 8.71
C TYR A 101 41.03 -12.31 7.40
N ASN A 102 41.71 -12.62 6.28
CA ASN A 102 41.10 -12.71 4.97
C ASN A 102 40.00 -13.78 4.93
N ILE A 103 40.25 -14.95 5.52
CA ILE A 103 39.26 -16.04 5.60
C ILE A 103 38.03 -15.58 6.40
N VAL A 104 38.24 -15.05 7.61
CA VAL A 104 37.13 -14.59 8.47
C VAL A 104 36.35 -13.46 7.81
N PHE A 105 37.02 -12.54 7.12
CA PHE A 105 36.38 -11.45 6.41
C PHE A 105 35.49 -11.97 5.27
N VAL A 106 36.02 -12.82 4.38
CA VAL A 106 35.25 -13.39 3.28
C VAL A 106 34.04 -14.18 3.79
N CYS A 107 34.21 -15.01 4.82
CA CYS A 107 33.11 -15.77 5.41
C CYS A 107 32.01 -14.84 5.96
N ASN A 108 32.37 -13.79 6.69
CA ASN A 108 31.39 -12.86 7.26
C ASN A 108 30.60 -12.11 6.18
N TRP A 109 31.28 -11.56 5.18
CA TRP A 109 30.61 -10.82 4.10
C TRP A 109 29.79 -11.74 3.18
N ALA A 110 30.18 -13.01 3.04
CA ALA A 110 29.39 -14.00 2.31
C ALA A 110 28.10 -14.32 3.08
N THR A 111 28.20 -14.55 4.39
CA THR A 111 27.02 -14.75 5.26
C THR A 111 26.10 -13.54 5.24
N ALA A 112 26.64 -12.32 5.33
CA ALA A 112 25.85 -11.08 5.24
C ALA A 112 25.12 -10.94 3.90
N LEU A 113 25.78 -11.28 2.78
CA LEU A 113 25.15 -11.27 1.47
C LEU A 113 24.04 -12.31 1.33
N LEU A 114 24.24 -13.52 1.89
CA LEU A 114 23.19 -14.55 1.93
C LEU A 114 22.00 -14.08 2.78
N LEU A 115 22.25 -13.50 3.96
CA LEU A 115 21.18 -12.95 4.81
C LEU A 115 20.41 -11.83 4.11
N LEU A 116 21.10 -10.90 3.45
CA LEU A 116 20.47 -9.84 2.66
C LEU A 116 19.58 -10.39 1.53
N PHE A 117 19.96 -11.53 0.95
CA PHE A 117 19.11 -12.24 -0.01
C PHE A 117 17.92 -12.92 0.67
N MET A 118 18.12 -13.58 1.82
CA MET A 118 17.06 -14.27 2.55
C MET A 118 16.01 -13.30 3.07
N GLU A 119 16.40 -12.21 3.74
CA GLU A 119 15.48 -11.20 4.29
C GLU A 119 14.56 -10.56 3.25
N ARG A 120 15.03 -10.49 2.00
CA ARG A 120 14.21 -9.99 0.89
C ARG A 120 13.18 -11.01 0.42
N ASN A 121 13.54 -12.30 0.39
CA ASN A 121 12.75 -13.33 -0.29
C ASN A 121 11.93 -14.20 0.66
N TYR A 122 12.20 -14.15 1.96
CA TYR A 122 11.60 -15.00 2.97
C TYR A 122 11.23 -14.20 4.22
N ASP A 123 10.10 -14.54 4.85
CA ASP A 123 9.69 -14.00 6.14
C ASP A 123 9.89 -15.05 7.24
N LEU A 124 10.30 -14.59 8.43
CA LEU A 124 10.35 -15.41 9.64
C LEU A 124 9.02 -15.33 10.42
N PRO A 125 8.66 -16.33 11.24
CA PRO A 125 7.38 -16.40 11.97
C PRO A 125 7.17 -15.35 13.09
N SER A 126 8.00 -14.31 13.16
CA SER A 126 7.96 -13.25 14.18
C SER A 126 7.48 -11.94 13.59
N THR A 127 6.87 -11.07 14.41
CA THR A 127 6.36 -9.75 14.00
C THR A 127 7.31 -9.01 13.06
N PRO A 128 6.82 -8.46 11.93
CA PRO A 128 7.66 -7.94 10.87
C PRO A 128 8.50 -6.76 11.37
N ALA A 129 9.82 -6.93 11.38
CA ALA A 129 10.73 -5.87 11.76
C ALA A 129 10.66 -4.72 10.75
N ARG A 130 10.69 -3.48 11.25
CA ARG A 130 10.91 -2.29 10.42
C ARG A 130 12.37 -2.30 9.94
N GLY A 131 12.60 -2.79 8.72
CA GLY A 131 13.92 -2.83 8.09
C GLY A 131 14.65 -4.17 8.23
N HIS A 132 15.98 -4.15 7.98
CA HIS A 132 16.86 -5.33 8.07
C HIS A 132 17.00 -5.85 9.51
N SER A 133 17.48 -7.09 9.66
CA SER A 133 17.66 -7.68 11.00
C SER A 133 18.65 -6.92 11.86
N ILE A 134 18.52 -7.11 13.18
CA ILE A 134 19.44 -6.56 14.16
C ILE A 134 20.86 -7.09 13.90
N THR A 135 21.00 -8.36 13.52
CA THR A 135 22.31 -8.96 13.21
C THR A 135 22.99 -8.25 12.05
N LEU A 136 22.26 -7.96 10.96
CA LEU A 136 22.81 -7.34 9.77
C LEU A 136 23.18 -5.86 10.04
N ASN A 137 22.32 -5.14 10.76
CA ASN A 137 22.59 -3.77 11.18
C ASN A 137 23.77 -3.65 12.15
N LEU A 138 23.85 -4.53 13.15
CA LEU A 138 25.01 -4.61 14.04
C LEU A 138 26.27 -5.02 13.28
N PHE A 139 26.16 -5.92 12.30
CA PHE A 139 27.27 -6.35 11.48
C PHE A 139 27.88 -5.17 10.71
N TRP A 140 27.07 -4.42 9.97
CA TRP A 140 27.54 -3.26 9.22
C TRP A 140 28.05 -2.15 10.14
N GLY A 141 27.32 -1.84 11.22
CA GLY A 141 27.70 -0.82 12.18
C GLY A 141 29.03 -1.10 12.87
N LEU A 142 29.23 -2.34 13.36
CA LEU A 142 30.48 -2.75 14.00
C LEU A 142 31.64 -2.82 13.01
N SER A 143 31.40 -3.29 11.77
CA SER A 143 32.44 -3.31 10.72
C SER A 143 32.90 -1.90 10.36
N PHE A 144 31.96 -0.97 10.20
CA PHE A 144 32.26 0.44 9.96
C PHE A 144 32.96 1.10 11.17
N ALA A 145 32.50 0.83 12.39
CA ALA A 145 33.10 1.37 13.60
C ALA A 145 34.53 0.86 13.80
N LEU A 146 34.79 -0.42 13.52
CA LEU A 146 36.12 -1.02 13.61
C LEU A 146 37.10 -0.39 12.63
N GLU A 147 36.69 -0.20 11.37
CA GLU A 147 37.53 0.47 10.38
C GLU A 147 37.77 1.94 10.76
N SER A 148 36.76 2.60 11.33
CA SER A 148 36.86 3.98 11.79
C SER A 148 37.75 4.13 13.03
N ALA A 149 37.86 3.11 13.88
CA ALA A 149 38.73 3.15 15.06
C ALA A 149 40.22 3.33 14.68
N VAL A 150 40.61 3.00 13.45
CA VAL A 150 41.95 3.23 12.92
C VAL A 150 42.31 4.72 12.89
N PHE A 151 41.33 5.64 12.75
CA PHE A 151 41.57 7.08 12.81
C PHE A 151 42.12 7.56 14.16
N VAL A 152 41.90 6.83 15.26
CA VAL A 152 42.52 7.15 16.56
C VAL A 152 44.05 7.14 16.46
N ASN A 153 44.59 6.37 15.51
CA ASN A 153 46.03 6.21 15.26
C ASN A 153 46.59 7.20 14.23
N PHE A 154 45.86 8.25 13.83
CA PHE A 154 46.27 9.13 12.73
C PHE A 154 47.65 9.78 12.92
N ASN A 155 48.08 9.98 14.16
CA ASN A 155 49.38 10.54 14.53
C ASN A 155 50.47 9.49 14.83
N SER A 156 50.17 8.20 14.70
CA SER A 156 51.11 7.13 14.99
C SER A 156 52.04 6.86 13.80
N GLN A 157 53.34 6.75 14.05
CA GLN A 157 54.33 6.45 13.00
C GLN A 157 54.32 4.99 12.52
N ARG A 158 53.55 4.12 13.17
CA ARG A 158 53.41 2.69 12.82
C ARG A 158 52.27 2.41 11.84
N TRP A 159 51.44 3.41 11.54
CA TRP A 159 50.31 3.30 10.63
C TRP A 159 50.60 4.06 9.34
N PHE A 160 49.96 3.64 8.25
CA PHE A 160 50.15 4.17 6.89
C PHE A 160 49.66 5.63 6.68
N PHE A 161 49.18 6.31 7.73
CA PHE A 161 48.76 7.71 7.68
C PHE A 161 49.92 8.67 7.41
N ILE A 162 51.10 8.37 7.96
CA ILE A 162 52.33 9.11 7.67
C ILE A 162 53.02 8.42 6.50
N VAL A 163 52.61 8.78 5.29
CA VAL A 163 53.09 8.18 4.04
C VAL A 163 54.60 8.40 3.88
N LYS A 164 55.39 7.35 4.09
CA LYS A 164 56.85 7.36 3.92
C LYS A 164 57.24 6.68 2.61
N ASN A 165 56.58 5.56 2.29
CA ASN A 165 56.91 4.71 1.15
C ASN A 165 55.71 4.49 0.21
N TYR A 166 55.93 3.83 -0.93
CA TYR A 166 54.86 3.47 -1.87
C TYR A 166 53.87 2.46 -1.27
N GLU A 167 54.33 1.61 -0.36
CA GLU A 167 53.50 0.68 0.41
C GLU A 167 52.44 1.40 1.23
N ASP A 168 52.83 2.44 1.98
CA ASP A 168 51.90 3.25 2.77
C ASP A 168 50.81 3.90 1.90
N ARG A 169 51.16 4.31 0.66
CA ARG A 169 50.18 4.87 -0.28
C ARG A 169 49.13 3.84 -0.70
N ILE A 170 49.57 2.62 -1.00
CA ILE A 170 48.68 1.54 -1.43
C ILE A 170 47.75 1.15 -0.28
N LEU A 171 48.29 0.98 0.93
CA LEU A 171 47.50 0.67 2.12
C LEU A 171 46.51 1.77 2.46
N LEU A 172 46.91 3.04 2.35
CA LEU A 172 46.02 4.19 2.56
C LEU A 172 44.88 4.25 1.53
N CYS A 173 45.17 4.04 0.24
CA CYS A 173 44.14 4.01 -0.80
C CYS A 173 43.13 2.88 -0.57
N MET A 174 43.62 1.69 -0.20
CA MET A 174 42.76 0.53 0.10
C MET A 174 41.91 0.76 1.36
N PHE A 175 42.48 1.38 2.39
CA PHE A 175 41.76 1.79 3.60
C PHE A 175 40.64 2.78 3.26
N ILE A 176 40.92 3.83 2.48
CA ILE A 176 39.92 4.83 2.09
C ILE A 176 38.78 4.17 1.28
N LEU A 177 39.11 3.35 0.29
CA LEU A 177 38.12 2.63 -0.52
C LEU A 177 37.22 1.76 0.36
N LYS A 178 37.82 0.95 1.23
CA LYS A 178 37.10 0.07 2.15
C LYS A 178 36.22 0.87 3.11
N TRP A 179 36.72 1.97 3.67
CA TRP A 179 35.97 2.82 4.59
C TRP A 179 34.73 3.45 3.91
N ILE A 180 34.87 3.95 2.68
CA ILE A 180 33.75 4.50 1.91
C ILE A 180 32.70 3.43 1.62
N LEU A 181 33.12 2.22 1.23
CA LEU A 181 32.21 1.11 0.98
C LEU A 181 31.45 0.69 2.25
N LEU A 182 32.15 0.59 3.39
CA LEU A 182 31.54 0.25 4.68
C LEU A 182 30.53 1.31 5.14
N LEU A 183 30.88 2.60 5.02
CA LEU A 183 29.97 3.70 5.33
C LEU A 183 28.73 3.65 4.44
N SER A 184 28.93 3.43 3.14
CA SER A 184 27.85 3.39 2.16
C SER A 184 26.90 2.23 2.43
N VAL A 185 27.42 1.04 2.71
CA VAL A 185 26.61 -0.13 3.09
C VAL A 185 25.84 0.12 4.38
N PHE A 186 26.47 0.73 5.39
CA PHE A 186 25.80 1.06 6.65
C PHE A 186 24.65 2.07 6.47
N VAL A 187 24.90 3.17 5.75
CA VAL A 187 23.88 4.20 5.50
C VAL A 187 22.72 3.67 4.66
N ILE A 188 23.02 2.95 3.58
CA ILE A 188 21.99 2.33 2.74
C ILE A 188 21.22 1.26 3.53
N GLY A 189 21.92 0.50 4.38
CA GLY A 189 21.31 -0.50 5.26
C GLY A 189 20.28 0.07 6.22
N MET A 190 20.51 1.27 6.77
CA MET A 190 19.51 1.93 7.63
C MET A 190 18.19 2.29 6.91
N VAL A 191 18.24 2.46 5.58
CA VAL A 191 17.05 2.74 4.75
C VAL A 191 16.30 1.46 4.37
N ALA A 192 16.98 0.30 4.42
CA ALA A 192 16.44 -1.02 4.07
C ALA A 192 15.75 -1.10 2.68
N PRO A 193 16.42 -0.66 1.59
CA PRO A 193 15.81 -0.46 0.27
C PRO A 193 15.30 -1.72 -0.44
N GLY A 194 15.52 -2.92 0.12
CA GLY A 194 15.05 -4.19 -0.43
C GLY A 194 13.95 -4.87 0.40
N MET A 195 13.52 -4.25 1.50
CA MET A 195 12.50 -4.79 2.40
C MET A 195 11.11 -4.29 2.01
N ILE A 196 10.13 -5.19 2.03
CA ILE A 196 8.71 -4.83 1.82
C ILE A 196 8.22 -4.09 3.08
N SER A 197 7.46 -3.01 2.88
CA SER A 197 6.95 -2.19 3.97
C SER A 197 6.07 -3.00 4.93
N THR A 198 6.11 -2.66 6.22
CA THR A 198 5.27 -3.31 7.24
C THR A 198 3.77 -3.16 6.97
N GLU A 199 3.37 -2.12 6.23
CA GLU A 199 1.97 -1.87 5.82
C GLU A 199 1.54 -2.80 4.69
N ALA A 200 2.37 -2.98 3.65
CA ALA A 200 2.12 -3.97 2.60
C ALA A 200 2.12 -5.41 3.16
N ARG A 201 2.97 -5.70 4.13
CA ARG A 201 3.01 -6.97 4.88
C ARG A 201 1.75 -7.21 5.71
N GLY A 202 1.30 -6.20 6.47
CA GLY A 202 0.10 -6.30 7.31
C GLY A 202 -1.19 -6.50 6.49
N GLN A 203 -1.27 -5.90 5.29
CA GLN A 203 -2.41 -6.09 4.39
C GLN A 203 -2.44 -7.51 3.78
N PHE A 204 -1.27 -8.11 3.49
CA PHE A 204 -1.19 -9.49 2.98
C PHE A 204 -1.45 -10.55 4.06
N GLU A 205 -0.92 -10.40 5.28
CA GLU A 205 -1.25 -11.30 6.40
C GLU A 205 -2.74 -11.20 6.77
N TYR A 206 -3.31 -10.00 6.76
CA TYR A 206 -4.75 -9.80 6.94
C TYR A 206 -5.54 -10.55 5.85
N LYS A 207 -5.16 -10.42 4.58
CA LYS A 207 -5.82 -11.12 3.45
C LYS A 207 -5.72 -12.65 3.58
N THR A 208 -4.56 -13.17 4.01
CA THR A 208 -4.34 -14.62 4.17
C THR A 208 -5.13 -15.21 5.36
N LEU A 209 -5.21 -14.48 6.49
CA LEU A 209 -6.03 -14.87 7.64
C LEU A 209 -7.53 -14.79 7.32
N VAL A 210 -7.94 -13.83 6.49
CA VAL A 210 -9.32 -13.69 6.02
C VAL A 210 -9.68 -14.83 5.04
N ASP A 211 -8.76 -15.24 4.16
CA ASP A 211 -8.97 -16.37 3.23
C ASP A 211 -9.16 -17.72 3.95
N GLU A 212 -8.45 -17.98 5.05
CA GLU A 212 -8.67 -19.21 5.86
C GLU A 212 -10.00 -19.17 6.62
N THR A 213 -10.45 -17.98 7.04
CA THR A 213 -11.71 -17.81 7.78
C THR A 213 -12.93 -17.90 6.85
N ILE A 214 -12.81 -17.46 5.59
CA ILE A 214 -13.89 -17.46 4.59
C ILE A 214 -14.29 -18.88 4.14
N THR A 215 -13.38 -19.88 4.24
CA THR A 215 -13.67 -21.27 3.86
C THR A 215 -14.37 -22.12 4.92
N SER A 216 -14.53 -21.64 6.16
CA SER A 216 -15.14 -22.44 7.21
C SER A 216 -15.75 -21.58 8.30
N THR A 217 -16.92 -21.00 8.04
CA THR A 217 -17.89 -20.57 9.08
C THR A 217 -19.18 -20.09 8.43
N VAL A 218 -20.05 -21.02 8.05
CA VAL A 218 -21.49 -20.77 8.10
C VAL A 218 -21.88 -20.95 9.57
N PHE A 219 -21.93 -19.85 10.33
CA PHE A 219 -22.54 -19.87 11.65
C PHE A 219 -23.77 -18.99 11.67
N THR A 220 -24.90 -19.68 11.83
CA THR A 220 -26.10 -19.22 12.51
C THR A 220 -25.71 -18.78 13.93
N THR A 221 -26.09 -17.57 14.31
CA THR A 221 -26.10 -17.16 15.71
C THR A 221 -27.50 -16.69 16.04
N ASP A 222 -28.20 -17.48 16.84
CA ASP A 222 -29.34 -17.05 17.63
C ASP A 222 -28.85 -16.07 18.70
N VAL A 223 -29.45 -14.89 18.78
CA VAL A 223 -29.38 -14.02 19.96
C VAL A 223 -30.78 -13.47 20.22
N ASP A 224 -31.22 -13.67 21.47
CA ASP A 224 -32.48 -13.20 22.03
C ASP A 224 -32.31 -11.79 22.63
N SER A 225 -33.43 -11.07 22.75
CA SER A 225 -33.68 -9.76 23.41
C SER A 225 -33.52 -8.43 22.64
N SER A 226 -34.65 -7.85 22.20
CA SER A 226 -35.29 -6.68 22.86
C SER A 226 -36.37 -6.03 21.97
N ASP A 227 -37.57 -5.84 22.54
CA ASP A 227 -38.83 -5.48 21.88
C ASP A 227 -38.96 -4.03 21.34
N GLN A 228 -37.87 -3.30 21.07
CA GLN A 228 -37.93 -1.94 20.49
C GLN A 228 -37.58 -1.84 19.00
N PHE A 229 -36.91 -2.85 18.42
CA PHE A 229 -36.51 -2.86 17.00
C PHE A 229 -37.67 -2.94 15.98
N ASN A 230 -38.90 -3.18 16.43
CA ASN A 230 -40.01 -3.53 15.54
C ASN A 230 -40.75 -2.31 14.94
N ASP A 231 -40.65 -1.11 15.49
CA ASP A 231 -41.56 -0.02 15.09
C ASP A 231 -41.12 0.73 13.82
N ILE A 232 -39.91 1.29 13.78
CA ILE A 232 -39.39 2.05 12.62
C ILE A 232 -39.33 1.18 11.36
N ARG A 233 -38.84 -0.05 11.51
CA ARG A 233 -38.71 -1.01 10.43
C ARG A 233 -40.07 -1.43 9.87
N LYS A 234 -41.09 -1.57 10.74
CA LYS A 234 -42.47 -1.84 10.32
C LYS A 234 -43.07 -0.64 9.61
N ILE A 235 -42.94 0.57 10.16
CA ILE A 235 -43.38 1.81 9.52
C ILE A 235 -42.77 1.96 8.12
N PHE A 236 -41.46 1.74 8.00
CA PHE A 236 -40.75 1.81 6.73
C PHE A 236 -41.27 0.77 5.72
N LYS A 237 -41.49 -0.46 6.18
CA LYS A 237 -42.04 -1.56 5.37
C LYS A 237 -43.46 -1.23 4.90
N ASP A 238 -44.33 -0.79 5.81
CA ASP A 238 -45.73 -0.47 5.52
C ASP A 238 -45.84 0.69 4.52
N ALA A 239 -45.05 1.76 4.70
CA ALA A 239 -45.00 2.90 3.77
C ALA A 239 -44.46 2.52 2.38
N LEU A 240 -43.51 1.58 2.29
CA LEU A 240 -43.03 1.07 1.00
C LEU A 240 -44.10 0.30 0.24
N TYR A 241 -44.86 -0.55 0.93
CA TYR A 241 -45.88 -1.40 0.31
C TYR A 241 -47.23 -0.70 0.11
N SER A 242 -47.52 0.37 0.87
CA SER A 242 -48.67 1.24 0.62
C SER A 242 -48.50 2.09 -0.65
N GLY A 243 -47.26 2.23 -1.14
CA GLY A 243 -46.92 3.01 -2.31
C GLY A 243 -46.79 4.52 -2.05
N GLU A 244 -46.76 4.93 -0.78
CA GLU A 244 -46.65 6.33 -0.36
C GLU A 244 -45.45 7.05 -1.01
N TYR A 245 -44.30 6.38 -1.08
CA TYR A 245 -43.08 6.95 -1.65
C TYR A 245 -43.14 7.16 -3.17
N PHE A 246 -43.98 6.42 -3.91
CA PHE A 246 -43.99 6.47 -5.37
C PHE A 246 -44.57 7.80 -5.88
N GLY A 247 -45.68 8.25 -5.29
CA GLY A 247 -46.26 9.56 -5.63
C GLY A 247 -45.28 10.70 -5.34
N GLN A 248 -44.67 10.70 -4.15
CA GLN A 248 -43.69 11.73 -3.77
C GLN A 248 -42.45 11.71 -4.68
N PHE A 249 -41.99 10.52 -5.10
CA PHE A 249 -40.84 10.40 -6.01
C PHE A 249 -41.13 10.93 -7.41
N GLN A 250 -42.34 10.76 -7.94
CA GLN A 250 -42.74 11.29 -9.24
C GLN A 250 -42.73 12.83 -9.27
N GLU A 251 -43.01 13.47 -8.13
CA GLU A 251 -42.98 14.93 -7.99
C GLU A 251 -41.55 15.49 -7.86
N LEU A 252 -40.56 14.66 -7.51
CA LEU A 252 -39.19 15.11 -7.35
C LEU A 252 -38.56 15.53 -8.68
N GLN A 253 -38.03 16.75 -8.70
CA GLN A 253 -37.20 17.24 -9.80
C GLN A 253 -35.95 16.36 -9.97
N PRO A 254 -35.48 16.14 -11.21
CA PRO A 254 -34.28 15.35 -11.48
C PRO A 254 -32.99 16.11 -11.17
N TYR A 255 -33.06 17.39 -10.80
CA TYR A 255 -31.93 18.24 -10.45
C TYR A 255 -32.25 19.06 -9.20
N GLY A 256 -31.20 19.53 -8.52
CA GLY A 256 -31.32 20.44 -7.39
C GLY A 256 -31.64 21.86 -7.84
N GLU A 257 -32.43 22.57 -7.04
CA GLU A 257 -32.79 23.96 -7.32
C GLU A 257 -31.57 24.88 -7.20
N GLY A 258 -31.42 25.81 -8.15
CA GLY A 258 -30.34 26.79 -8.14
C GLY A 258 -28.94 26.27 -8.50
N MET A 259 -28.81 25.00 -8.88
CA MET A 259 -27.52 24.40 -9.21
C MET A 259 -26.99 24.79 -10.60
N THR A 260 -25.68 24.98 -10.73
CA THR A 260 -25.02 25.39 -11.99
C THR A 260 -24.10 24.30 -12.55
N PHE A 261 -23.86 24.35 -13.87
CA PHE A 261 -23.03 23.40 -14.63
C PHE A 261 -22.00 24.12 -15.53
N ASN A 262 -21.57 25.32 -15.13
CA ASN A 262 -20.79 26.22 -15.97
C ASN A 262 -19.50 25.57 -16.44
N THR A 263 -18.73 24.98 -15.52
CA THR A 263 -17.46 24.31 -15.81
C THR A 263 -17.66 23.14 -16.77
N ALA A 264 -18.66 22.29 -16.50
CA ALA A 264 -18.95 21.11 -17.30
C ALA A 264 -19.41 21.46 -18.73
N ARG A 265 -20.02 22.65 -18.92
CA ARG A 265 -20.52 23.14 -20.22
C ARG A 265 -19.49 23.89 -21.04
N GLU A 266 -18.32 24.21 -20.47
CA GLU A 266 -17.23 24.85 -21.20
C GLU A 266 -16.83 24.02 -22.42
N ARG A 267 -16.49 24.71 -23.52
CA ARG A 267 -16.18 24.05 -24.80
C ARG A 267 -15.05 23.01 -24.66
N LYS A 268 -14.07 23.27 -23.80
CA LYS A 268 -12.94 22.37 -23.51
C LYS A 268 -13.31 21.14 -22.66
N ASN A 269 -14.48 21.12 -22.01
CA ASN A 269 -14.88 20.06 -21.09
C ASN A 269 -15.97 19.16 -21.67
N ARG A 270 -16.68 19.61 -22.72
CA ARG A 270 -17.80 18.87 -23.32
C ARG A 270 -17.43 17.45 -23.76
N PHE A 271 -16.23 17.25 -24.29
CA PHE A 271 -15.76 15.94 -24.75
C PHE A 271 -15.25 15.04 -23.62
N LEU A 272 -15.19 15.54 -22.39
CA LEU A 272 -14.86 14.77 -21.19
C LEU A 272 -16.14 14.24 -20.50
N ASN A 273 -17.32 14.54 -21.06
CA ASN A 273 -18.62 14.05 -20.58
C ASN A 273 -19.12 12.90 -21.47
N ARG A 274 -19.36 11.73 -20.88
CA ARG A 274 -19.95 10.57 -21.59
C ARG A 274 -21.35 10.88 -22.12
N TYR A 275 -22.12 11.66 -21.37
CA TYR A 275 -23.46 12.10 -21.76
C TYR A 275 -23.58 13.62 -21.65
N THR A 276 -24.07 14.26 -22.71
CA THR A 276 -24.19 15.74 -22.78
C THR A 276 -25.18 16.31 -21.77
N ASN A 277 -26.09 15.48 -21.26
CA ASN A 277 -27.13 15.84 -20.30
C ASN A 277 -26.88 15.31 -18.88
N VAL A 278 -25.71 14.71 -18.60
CA VAL A 278 -25.34 14.26 -17.25
C VAL A 278 -24.05 14.93 -16.85
N LEU A 279 -24.18 16.00 -16.07
CA LEU A 279 -23.07 16.90 -15.73
C LEU A 279 -22.95 17.04 -14.20
N PRO A 280 -21.73 17.19 -13.65
CA PRO A 280 -21.56 17.49 -12.24
C PRO A 280 -21.92 18.95 -11.97
N TYR A 281 -22.45 19.25 -10.78
CA TYR A 281 -22.67 20.64 -10.37
C TYR A 281 -21.34 21.33 -10.04
N ASP A 282 -21.26 22.64 -10.27
CA ASP A 282 -20.03 23.40 -10.02
C ASP A 282 -19.61 23.41 -8.54
N HIS A 283 -20.57 23.41 -7.62
CA HIS A 283 -20.32 23.63 -6.19
C HIS A 283 -19.64 22.44 -5.48
N ASN A 284 -19.76 21.24 -6.02
CA ASN A 284 -19.22 20.01 -5.41
C ASN A 284 -18.58 19.05 -6.42
N ARG A 285 -18.26 19.52 -7.63
CA ARG A 285 -17.47 18.71 -8.57
C ARG A 285 -16.10 18.38 -7.96
N VAL A 286 -15.53 17.26 -8.37
CA VAL A 286 -14.12 16.99 -8.07
C VAL A 286 -13.25 17.89 -8.95
N ILE A 287 -12.19 18.45 -8.36
CA ILE A 287 -11.25 19.38 -9.00
C ILE A 287 -9.89 18.69 -9.01
N LEU A 288 -9.33 18.44 -10.19
CA LEU A 288 -8.03 17.80 -10.34
C LEU A 288 -6.90 18.83 -10.22
N ASN A 289 -5.77 18.44 -9.64
CA ASN A 289 -4.60 19.32 -9.57
C ASN A 289 -3.90 19.41 -10.94
N ASN A 290 -3.47 20.61 -11.32
CA ASN A 290 -2.88 20.85 -12.65
C ASN A 290 -1.37 20.50 -12.75
N ASN A 291 -0.80 19.76 -11.79
CA ASN A 291 0.64 19.66 -11.68
C ASN A 291 1.30 18.76 -12.73
N HIS A 292 0.61 17.73 -13.27
CA HIS A 292 1.31 16.63 -13.96
C HIS A 292 0.80 16.23 -15.37
N SER A 293 -0.33 16.74 -15.91
CA SER A 293 -0.86 16.12 -17.14
C SER A 293 -1.74 16.96 -18.07
N LYS A 294 -2.61 17.85 -17.58
CA LYS A 294 -3.46 18.69 -18.43
C LYS A 294 -3.66 20.08 -17.81
N LYS A 295 -3.79 21.12 -18.65
CA LYS A 295 -4.20 22.48 -18.23
C LYS A 295 -5.68 22.55 -17.79
N ASN A 296 -6.26 21.44 -17.34
CA ASN A 296 -7.69 21.32 -17.13
C ASN A 296 -7.98 20.49 -15.88
N ASP A 297 -8.64 21.13 -14.92
CA ASP A 297 -8.97 20.61 -13.59
C ASP A 297 -10.29 19.80 -13.57
N TYR A 298 -10.80 19.46 -14.75
CA TYR A 298 -12.15 18.95 -14.91
C TYR A 298 -12.20 17.42 -15.08
N ILE A 299 -13.00 16.79 -14.22
CA ILE A 299 -13.51 15.44 -14.40
C ILE A 299 -15.02 15.44 -14.10
N ASN A 300 -15.80 14.60 -14.78
CA ASN A 300 -17.24 14.46 -14.52
C ASN A 300 -17.50 13.60 -13.27
N ALA A 301 -17.21 14.17 -12.10
CA ALA A 301 -17.39 13.55 -10.80
C ALA A 301 -17.90 14.56 -9.78
N SER A 302 -18.65 14.10 -8.78
CA SER A 302 -19.21 14.92 -7.70
C SER A 302 -18.95 14.28 -6.36
N PHE A 303 -18.53 15.07 -5.37
CA PHE A 303 -18.53 14.63 -3.97
C PHE A 303 -19.98 14.48 -3.49
N VAL A 304 -20.29 13.34 -2.88
CA VAL A 304 -21.59 13.04 -2.30
C VAL A 304 -21.34 12.59 -0.86
N ASN A 305 -21.55 13.50 0.09
CA ASN A 305 -21.36 13.23 1.50
C ASN A 305 -22.74 13.08 2.14
N VAL A 306 -23.03 11.94 2.77
CA VAL A 306 -24.32 11.69 3.42
C VAL A 306 -24.09 11.61 4.92
N ARG A 307 -24.47 12.68 5.63
CA ARG A 307 -24.46 12.70 7.10
C ARG A 307 -25.80 12.20 7.61
N LEU A 308 -25.79 11.14 8.40
CA LEU A 308 -26.99 10.60 9.02
C LEU A 308 -27.37 11.52 10.20
N ALA A 309 -28.59 12.06 10.16
CA ALA A 309 -29.12 12.89 11.23
C ALA A 309 -29.05 12.15 12.58
N ASP A 310 -28.75 12.89 13.64
CA ASP A 310 -28.67 12.38 15.01
C ASP A 310 -27.62 11.26 15.23
N THR A 311 -26.65 11.13 14.32
CA THR A 311 -25.50 10.23 14.44
C THR A 311 -24.20 10.90 14.00
N ASP A 312 -23.06 10.32 14.37
CA ASP A 312 -21.74 10.71 13.88
C ASP A 312 -21.36 10.01 12.57
N ILE A 313 -22.27 9.25 11.97
CA ILE A 313 -22.01 8.51 10.73
C ILE A 313 -22.06 9.47 9.54
N CYS A 314 -20.91 9.61 8.86
CA CYS A 314 -20.78 10.32 7.60
C CYS A 314 -20.28 9.37 6.51
N LEU A 315 -21.08 9.18 5.47
CA LEU A 315 -20.73 8.36 4.32
C LEU A 315 -20.19 9.27 3.20
N ASN A 316 -18.91 9.13 2.89
CA ASN A 316 -18.24 9.97 1.90
C ASN A 316 -18.06 9.20 0.59
N TYR A 317 -18.59 9.75 -0.50
CA TYR A 317 -18.51 9.15 -1.83
C TYR A 317 -18.02 10.16 -2.86
N ILE A 318 -17.45 9.61 -3.93
CA ILE A 318 -17.31 10.30 -5.21
C ILE A 318 -18.18 9.56 -6.23
N ALA A 319 -19.24 10.21 -6.69
CA ALA A 319 -20.10 9.69 -7.76
C ALA A 319 -19.60 10.21 -9.11
N THR A 320 -19.20 9.31 -10.02
CA THR A 320 -18.60 9.67 -11.31
C THR A 320 -19.18 8.87 -12.46
N GLN A 321 -19.05 9.38 -13.69
CA GLN A 321 -19.35 8.60 -14.90
C GLN A 321 -18.34 7.47 -15.08
N ALA A 322 -18.69 6.45 -15.86
CA ALA A 322 -17.71 5.48 -16.33
C ALA A 322 -16.63 6.18 -17.16
N PRO A 323 -15.34 5.89 -16.91
CA PRO A 323 -14.25 6.42 -17.71
C PRO A 323 -14.45 6.15 -19.21
N MET A 324 -14.05 7.13 -20.02
CA MET A 324 -13.89 7.04 -21.46
C MET A 324 -12.40 6.94 -21.76
N GLU A 325 -12.03 6.51 -22.97
CA GLU A 325 -10.63 6.41 -23.40
C GLU A 325 -9.82 7.68 -23.09
N ASN A 326 -10.38 8.85 -23.37
CA ASN A 326 -9.73 10.14 -23.16
C ASN A 326 -9.78 10.68 -21.71
N THR A 327 -10.44 9.98 -20.78
CA THR A 327 -10.58 10.36 -19.36
C THR A 327 -10.00 9.31 -18.41
N VAL A 328 -9.30 8.29 -18.90
CA VAL A 328 -8.67 7.25 -18.05
C VAL A 328 -7.63 7.87 -17.11
N ASP A 329 -6.78 8.73 -17.65
CA ASP A 329 -5.77 9.45 -16.86
C ASP A 329 -6.41 10.31 -15.77
N ASP A 330 -7.45 11.07 -16.15
CA ASP A 330 -8.16 11.97 -15.24
C ASP A 330 -8.82 11.16 -14.11
N PHE A 331 -9.33 9.96 -14.41
CA PHE A 331 -9.92 9.07 -13.42
C PHE A 331 -8.89 8.56 -12.41
N TRP A 332 -7.75 8.03 -12.86
CA TRP A 332 -6.73 7.54 -11.92
C TRP A 332 -6.05 8.66 -11.13
N GLN A 333 -5.88 9.83 -11.75
CA GLN A 333 -5.45 11.03 -11.05
C GLN A 333 -6.44 11.38 -9.91
N MET A 334 -7.75 11.31 -10.17
CA MET A 334 -8.77 11.49 -9.14
C MET A 334 -8.65 10.45 -8.00
N ILE A 335 -8.46 9.16 -8.33
CA ILE A 335 -8.27 8.10 -7.34
C ILE A 335 -7.07 8.41 -6.44
N TRP A 336 -5.95 8.81 -7.04
CA TRP A 336 -4.71 9.14 -6.34
C TRP A 336 -4.85 10.38 -5.45
N GLU A 337 -5.28 11.51 -6.00
CA GLU A 337 -5.38 12.78 -5.28
C GLU A 337 -6.37 12.74 -4.13
N GLN A 338 -7.42 11.93 -4.25
CA GLN A 338 -8.46 11.77 -3.23
C GLN A 338 -8.18 10.59 -2.28
N ASN A 339 -6.99 9.98 -2.36
CA ASN A 339 -6.57 8.85 -1.53
C ASN A 339 -7.59 7.70 -1.52
N VAL A 340 -8.21 7.39 -2.66
CA VAL A 340 -9.31 6.44 -2.75
C VAL A 340 -8.80 5.01 -2.64
N HIS A 341 -9.33 4.25 -1.67
CA HIS A 341 -8.96 2.84 -1.46
C HIS A 341 -10.00 1.85 -2.01
N THR A 342 -11.19 2.34 -2.38
CA THR A 342 -12.29 1.49 -2.84
C THR A 342 -13.00 2.10 -4.04
N VAL A 343 -13.09 1.33 -5.13
CA VAL A 343 -13.86 1.67 -6.32
C VAL A 343 -14.99 0.66 -6.49
N VAL A 344 -16.22 1.14 -6.65
CA VAL A 344 -17.41 0.33 -6.90
C VAL A 344 -17.90 0.58 -8.31
N MET A 345 -17.82 -0.46 -9.15
CA MET A 345 -18.25 -0.47 -10.54
C MET A 345 -19.58 -1.23 -10.68
N LEU A 346 -20.63 -0.53 -11.15
CA LEU A 346 -22.01 -1.06 -11.22
C LEU A 346 -22.47 -1.25 -12.67
N THR A 347 -21.55 -1.50 -13.59
CA THR A 347 -21.82 -1.68 -15.02
C THR A 347 -20.84 -2.66 -15.60
N ASP A 348 -21.24 -3.36 -16.67
CA ASP A 348 -20.29 -4.01 -17.55
C ASP A 348 -19.67 -3.00 -18.52
N LEU A 349 -18.60 -3.41 -19.20
CA LEU A 349 -17.96 -2.58 -20.24
C LEU A 349 -18.93 -2.32 -21.40
N TYR A 350 -19.70 -3.35 -21.77
CA TYR A 350 -20.72 -3.33 -22.81
C TYR A 350 -22.03 -3.91 -22.29
N GLU A 351 -23.15 -3.33 -22.71
CA GLU A 351 -24.50 -3.86 -22.48
C GLU A 351 -25.21 -3.91 -23.82
N GLY A 352 -25.51 -5.12 -24.29
CA GLY A 352 -25.73 -5.38 -25.71
C GLY A 352 -24.54 -4.89 -26.56
N ASP A 353 -24.83 -4.09 -27.58
CA ASP A 353 -23.81 -3.53 -28.48
C ASP A 353 -23.33 -2.12 -28.06
N VAL A 354 -23.74 -1.63 -26.89
CA VAL A 354 -23.45 -0.25 -26.45
C VAL A 354 -22.35 -0.25 -25.40
N GLU A 355 -21.25 0.44 -25.69
CA GLU A 355 -20.21 0.70 -24.68
C GLU A 355 -20.76 1.57 -23.54
N LYS A 356 -20.69 1.03 -22.32
CA LYS A 356 -21.07 1.71 -21.08
C LYS A 356 -19.86 2.19 -20.30
N CYS A 357 -18.74 1.49 -20.41
CA CYS A 357 -17.50 1.83 -19.73
C CYS A 357 -16.31 1.40 -20.57
N TYR A 358 -15.33 2.29 -20.73
CA TYR A 358 -14.05 1.92 -21.31
C TYR A 358 -13.27 1.05 -20.32
N CYS A 359 -12.41 0.15 -20.81
CA CYS A 359 -11.55 -0.65 -19.93
C CYS A 359 -10.41 0.23 -19.39
N TYR A 360 -10.67 0.92 -18.28
CA TYR A 360 -9.73 1.86 -17.67
C TYR A 360 -8.72 1.21 -16.73
N PHE A 361 -8.71 -0.11 -16.61
CA PHE A 361 -7.87 -0.85 -15.68
C PHE A 361 -7.05 -1.92 -16.41
N PRO A 362 -5.85 -2.26 -15.92
CA PRO A 362 -5.05 -3.34 -16.49
C PRO A 362 -5.61 -4.71 -16.15
N GLU A 363 -5.33 -5.69 -17.01
CA GLU A 363 -5.56 -7.11 -16.69
C GLU A 363 -4.59 -7.59 -15.60
N MET A 364 -4.92 -8.72 -14.97
CA MET A 364 -4.08 -9.37 -13.96
C MET A 364 -2.62 -9.54 -14.41
N ASN A 365 -1.68 -9.18 -13.54
CA ASN A 365 -0.23 -9.15 -13.78
C ASN A 365 0.22 -8.22 -14.93
N LYS A 366 -0.63 -7.30 -15.39
CA LYS A 366 -0.26 -6.23 -16.33
C LYS A 366 -0.30 -4.88 -15.62
N THR A 367 0.34 -3.91 -16.26
CA THR A 367 0.34 -2.51 -15.85
C THR A 367 -0.36 -1.65 -16.89
N LEU A 368 -0.95 -0.57 -16.42
CA LEU A 368 -1.47 0.55 -17.19
C LEU A 368 -0.67 1.77 -16.76
N GLU A 369 0.01 2.41 -17.71
CA GLU A 369 0.71 3.66 -17.49
C GLU A 369 -0.23 4.81 -17.86
N THR A 370 -0.37 5.76 -16.94
CA THR A 370 -0.95 7.08 -17.20
C THR A 370 0.19 8.11 -17.21
N ASN A 371 -0.12 9.40 -17.20
CA ASN A 371 0.90 10.45 -17.28
C ASN A 371 1.99 10.35 -16.19
N HIS A 372 1.61 10.18 -14.91
CA HIS A 372 2.55 10.11 -13.77
C HIS A 372 2.23 8.97 -12.80
N LEU A 373 1.23 8.14 -13.10
CA LEU A 373 0.86 6.99 -12.28
C LEU A 373 1.02 5.70 -13.08
N ILE A 374 1.60 4.68 -12.44
CA ILE A 374 1.63 3.30 -12.92
C ILE A 374 0.63 2.52 -12.08
N ILE A 375 -0.41 1.99 -12.73
CA ILE A 375 -1.40 1.14 -12.09
C ILE A 375 -1.10 -0.29 -12.48
N GLY A 376 -0.96 -1.20 -11.53
CA GLY A 376 -0.85 -2.62 -11.81
C GLY A 376 -1.90 -3.45 -11.10
N CYS A 377 -2.34 -4.52 -11.75
CA CYS A 377 -3.32 -5.45 -11.19
C CYS A 377 -2.60 -6.67 -10.59
N VAL A 378 -2.80 -6.89 -9.28
CA VAL A 378 -2.18 -7.98 -8.51
C VAL A 378 -3.19 -9.03 -8.04
N GLY A 379 -4.48 -8.70 -8.06
CA GLY A 379 -5.60 -9.58 -7.71
C GLY A 379 -6.72 -9.47 -8.73
N ASP A 380 -7.34 -10.59 -9.10
CA ASP A 380 -8.56 -10.63 -9.92
C ASP A 380 -9.34 -11.91 -9.61
N GLU A 381 -10.38 -11.77 -8.80
CA GLU A 381 -11.15 -12.88 -8.23
C GLU A 381 -12.65 -12.65 -8.43
N VAL A 382 -13.40 -13.73 -8.57
CA VAL A 382 -14.86 -13.68 -8.77
C VAL A 382 -15.56 -14.48 -7.68
N PHE A 383 -16.39 -13.79 -6.89
CA PHE A 383 -17.22 -14.37 -5.84
C PHE A 383 -18.69 -14.14 -6.16
N GLY A 384 -19.34 -15.16 -6.70
CA GLY A 384 -20.75 -15.09 -7.09
C GLY A 384 -21.01 -14.02 -8.17
N LYS A 385 -21.65 -12.91 -7.78
CA LYS A 385 -21.91 -11.75 -8.66
C LYS A 385 -21.01 -10.55 -8.35
N CYS A 386 -19.96 -10.75 -7.57
CA CYS A 386 -18.93 -9.77 -7.29
C CYS A 386 -17.64 -10.19 -8.00
N ARG A 387 -16.99 -9.27 -8.73
CA ARG A 387 -15.61 -9.43 -9.17
C ARG A 387 -14.75 -8.40 -8.46
N ILE A 388 -13.70 -8.87 -7.79
CA ILE A 388 -12.78 -8.05 -7.02
C ILE A 388 -11.47 -8.00 -7.78
N ARG A 389 -10.95 -6.80 -8.01
CA ARG A 389 -9.59 -6.59 -8.51
C ARG A 389 -8.82 -5.78 -7.50
N ASP A 390 -7.57 -6.16 -7.27
CA ASP A 390 -6.67 -5.40 -6.40
C ASP A 390 -5.64 -4.70 -7.26
N PHE A 391 -5.62 -3.37 -7.15
CA PHE A 391 -4.69 -2.52 -7.86
C PHE A 391 -3.67 -1.92 -6.90
N TYR A 392 -2.42 -1.85 -7.35
CA TYR A 392 -1.41 -0.99 -6.75
C TYR A 392 -1.16 0.17 -7.71
N ILE A 393 -1.06 1.37 -7.17
CA ILE A 393 -0.77 2.61 -7.91
C ILE A 393 0.56 3.13 -7.40
N ILE A 394 1.45 3.49 -8.30
CA ILE A 394 2.74 4.11 -7.99
C ILE A 394 2.82 5.45 -8.70
N ASP A 395 3.09 6.49 -7.94
CA ASP A 395 3.45 7.80 -8.50
C ASP A 395 4.92 7.79 -8.92
N VAL A 396 5.17 8.08 -10.19
CA VAL A 396 6.48 7.94 -10.83
C VAL A 396 7.48 8.99 -10.31
N ASP A 397 6.98 10.15 -9.88
CA ASP A 397 7.81 11.27 -9.43
C ASP A 397 8.21 11.12 -7.96
N THR A 398 7.28 10.66 -7.13
CA THR A 398 7.45 10.57 -5.66
C THR A 398 7.76 9.18 -5.15
N GLU A 399 7.58 8.14 -5.97
CA GLU A 399 7.64 6.72 -5.60
C GLU A 399 6.65 6.32 -4.49
N ALA A 400 5.67 7.18 -4.16
CA ALA A 400 4.61 6.85 -3.23
C ALA A 400 3.70 5.76 -3.82
N GLU A 401 3.05 4.99 -2.95
CA GLU A 401 2.20 3.87 -3.33
C GLU A 401 0.79 4.01 -2.73
N LEU A 402 -0.22 3.55 -3.48
CA LEU A 402 -1.63 3.49 -3.03
C LEU A 402 -2.26 2.18 -3.49
N ASN A 403 -2.88 1.45 -2.56
CA ASN A 403 -3.61 0.22 -2.86
C ASN A 403 -5.11 0.49 -2.99
N VAL A 404 -5.72 -0.06 -4.03
CA VAL A 404 -7.12 0.17 -4.38
C VAL A 404 -7.82 -1.15 -4.66
N SER A 405 -8.83 -1.47 -3.86
CA SER A 405 -9.74 -2.59 -4.13
C SER A 405 -10.88 -2.11 -5.03
N HIS A 406 -11.01 -2.77 -6.17
CA HIS A 406 -12.00 -2.47 -7.19
C HIS A 406 -13.04 -3.59 -7.22
N LEU A 407 -14.28 -3.26 -6.87
CA LEU A 407 -15.39 -4.20 -6.82
C LEU A 407 -16.38 -3.93 -7.94
N GLN A 408 -16.55 -4.90 -8.83
CA GLN A 408 -17.53 -4.87 -9.90
C GLN A 408 -18.73 -5.75 -9.55
N PHE A 409 -19.93 -5.18 -9.61
CA PHE A 409 -21.16 -5.95 -9.49
C PHE A 409 -21.62 -6.46 -10.86
N LEU A 410 -21.57 -7.78 -11.06
CA LEU A 410 -21.93 -8.50 -12.29
C LEU A 410 -23.41 -8.93 -12.34
N GLY A 411 -24.23 -8.43 -11.42
CA GLY A 411 -25.63 -8.83 -11.27
C GLY A 411 -26.62 -7.85 -11.88
N TRP A 412 -26.16 -6.73 -12.46
CA TRP A 412 -27.07 -5.72 -13.00
C TRP A 412 -27.51 -6.05 -14.43
N PRO A 413 -28.82 -6.08 -14.73
CA PRO A 413 -29.31 -6.34 -16.10
C PRO A 413 -29.23 -5.09 -17.00
N ASP A 414 -29.22 -5.29 -18.31
CA ASP A 414 -29.25 -4.20 -19.31
C ASP A 414 -30.47 -3.27 -19.12
N HIS A 415 -31.60 -3.83 -18.70
CA HIS A 415 -32.84 -3.09 -18.42
C HIS A 415 -33.36 -3.35 -17.00
N GLY A 416 -33.75 -2.28 -16.32
CA GLY A 416 -34.37 -2.35 -14.99
C GLY A 416 -33.38 -2.52 -13.84
N VAL A 417 -33.73 -3.40 -12.90
CA VAL A 417 -33.02 -3.68 -11.65
C VAL A 417 -32.81 -5.19 -11.51
N PRO A 418 -31.83 -5.67 -10.73
CA PRO A 418 -31.65 -7.10 -10.52
C PRO A 418 -32.90 -7.77 -9.90
N ASP A 419 -33.28 -8.96 -10.38
CA ASP A 419 -34.47 -9.66 -9.89
C ASP A 419 -34.38 -10.09 -8.43
N LYS A 420 -33.16 -10.39 -7.97
CA LYS A 420 -32.88 -10.91 -6.62
C LYS A 420 -32.14 -9.85 -5.79
N PRO A 421 -32.83 -9.12 -4.89
CA PRO A 421 -32.20 -8.18 -3.94
C PRO A 421 -31.06 -8.79 -3.13
N GLN A 422 -31.15 -10.10 -2.84
CA GLN A 422 -30.14 -10.82 -2.08
C GLN A 422 -28.74 -10.75 -2.71
N LEU A 423 -28.63 -10.78 -4.04
CA LEU A 423 -27.33 -10.74 -4.72
C LEU A 423 -26.62 -9.41 -4.52
N PHE A 424 -27.37 -8.31 -4.49
CA PHE A 424 -26.82 -6.99 -4.23
C PHE A 424 -26.50 -6.79 -2.75
N LEU A 425 -27.29 -7.40 -1.85
CA LEU A 425 -26.97 -7.46 -0.43
C LEU A 425 -25.67 -8.26 -0.16
N ASP A 426 -25.48 -9.38 -0.83
CA ASP A 426 -24.25 -10.18 -0.74
C ASP A 426 -23.04 -9.36 -1.23
N PHE A 427 -23.21 -8.57 -2.29
CA PHE A 427 -22.18 -7.63 -2.77
C PHE A 427 -21.78 -6.59 -1.71
N PHE A 428 -22.75 -6.00 -0.98
CA PHE A 428 -22.44 -5.13 0.16
C PHE A 428 -21.69 -5.86 1.29
N SER A 429 -22.02 -7.12 1.54
CA SER A 429 -21.35 -7.92 2.58
C SER A 429 -19.87 -8.15 2.25
N VAL A 430 -19.54 -8.35 0.96
CA VAL A 430 -18.15 -8.44 0.48
C VAL A 430 -17.43 -7.11 0.69
N ILE A 431 -18.04 -5.97 0.31
CA ILE A 431 -17.46 -4.64 0.52
C ILE A 431 -17.19 -4.39 2.02
N LYS A 432 -18.13 -4.76 2.91
CA LYS A 432 -17.99 -4.59 4.36
C LYS A 432 -16.84 -5.43 4.93
N ARG A 433 -16.59 -6.63 4.40
CA ARG A 433 -15.50 -7.53 4.84
C ARG A 433 -14.12 -7.09 4.34
N LEU A 434 -14.04 -6.53 3.14
CA LEU A 434 -12.77 -6.01 2.60
C LEU A 434 -12.33 -4.70 3.26
N LYS A 435 -13.27 -3.95 3.82
CA LYS A 435 -12.96 -2.77 4.61
C LYS A 435 -12.48 -3.19 6.01
N PRO A 436 -11.27 -2.81 6.46
CA PRO A 436 -10.93 -2.97 7.87
C PRO A 436 -11.97 -2.20 8.71
N GLU A 437 -12.41 -2.79 9.82
CA GLU A 437 -13.39 -2.18 10.73
C GLU A 437 -12.96 -0.77 11.21
N ASN A 438 -11.66 -0.50 11.18
CA ASN A 438 -11.03 0.79 11.49
C ASN A 438 -11.38 1.93 10.50
N MET A 439 -11.89 1.63 9.30
CA MET A 439 -12.32 2.64 8.32
C MET A 439 -13.82 2.95 8.42
N LEU A 440 -14.60 2.08 9.08
CA LEU A 440 -16.00 2.30 9.44
C LEU A 440 -16.17 2.85 10.87
N LEU A 441 -15.09 2.84 11.66
CA LEU A 441 -14.99 3.36 13.02
C LEU A 441 -13.78 4.30 13.17
N TYR A 442 -13.63 5.28 12.28
CA TYR A 442 -12.85 6.48 12.59
C TYR A 442 -13.66 7.32 13.61
N SER A 443 -13.81 6.80 14.82
CA SER A 443 -14.25 7.56 15.97
C SER A 443 -13.41 7.18 17.18
N SER A 444 -13.01 8.22 17.90
CA SER A 444 -12.13 8.29 19.07
C SER A 444 -10.63 8.09 18.83
N ASP A 445 -9.89 9.19 19.00
CA ASP A 445 -8.46 9.28 19.26
C ASP A 445 -7.46 9.16 18.10
N LYS A 446 -7.48 10.12 17.16
CA LYS A 446 -6.28 10.86 16.68
C LYS A 446 -6.60 11.89 15.58
N VAL A 447 -6.08 13.11 15.79
CA VAL A 447 -5.88 14.24 14.85
C VAL A 447 -7.12 14.75 14.09
N LEU A 448 -7.55 15.96 14.45
CA LEU A 448 -8.69 16.73 13.93
C LEU A 448 -8.73 17.03 12.40
N ASN A 449 -7.87 16.44 11.56
CA ASN A 449 -7.68 16.91 10.18
C ASN A 449 -7.74 15.85 9.07
N GLU A 450 -7.88 14.55 9.35
CA GLU A 450 -7.93 13.52 8.29
C GLU A 450 -9.37 13.01 8.10
N GLN A 451 -10.02 13.48 7.03
CA GLN A 451 -11.33 12.97 6.60
C GLN A 451 -11.19 11.51 6.15
N THR A 452 -12.19 10.68 6.45
CA THR A 452 -12.24 9.30 5.94
C THR A 452 -12.20 9.31 4.41
N PRO A 453 -11.31 8.52 3.77
CA PRO A 453 -11.19 8.50 2.32
C PRO A 453 -12.53 8.16 1.64
N PRO A 454 -12.90 8.85 0.56
CA PRO A 454 -14.16 8.61 -0.12
C PRO A 454 -14.15 7.29 -0.90
N ILE A 455 -15.33 6.69 -1.06
CA ILE A 455 -15.53 5.56 -1.97
C ILE A 455 -15.94 6.10 -3.33
N VAL A 456 -15.23 5.72 -4.38
CA VAL A 456 -15.63 6.06 -5.74
C VAL A 456 -16.68 5.06 -6.19
N VAL A 457 -17.84 5.55 -6.64
CA VAL A 457 -18.94 4.72 -7.14
C VAL A 457 -19.31 5.20 -8.53
N HIS A 458 -19.30 4.29 -9.51
CA HIS A 458 -19.72 4.61 -10.86
C HIS A 458 -20.55 3.49 -11.51
N CYS A 459 -21.32 3.88 -12.50
CA CYS A 459 -21.94 3.01 -13.48
C CYS A 459 -21.58 3.57 -14.86
N SER A 460 -22.49 3.57 -15.84
CA SER A 460 -22.26 4.30 -17.10
C SER A 460 -22.29 5.82 -16.90
N ALA A 461 -23.44 6.39 -16.52
CA ALA A 461 -23.62 7.83 -16.34
C ALA A 461 -23.24 8.34 -14.93
N GLY A 462 -23.10 7.43 -13.96
CA GLY A 462 -22.81 7.79 -12.58
C GLY A 462 -23.98 8.37 -11.79
N ILE A 463 -25.22 8.00 -12.13
CA ILE A 463 -26.45 8.57 -11.53
C ILE A 463 -27.51 7.53 -11.13
N GLY A 464 -27.91 6.63 -12.03
CA GLY A 464 -28.98 5.64 -11.75
C GLY A 464 -28.54 4.57 -10.76
N ARG A 465 -27.72 3.61 -11.24
CA ARG A 465 -27.19 2.50 -10.40
C ARG A 465 -26.30 3.00 -9.26
N THR A 466 -25.48 4.01 -9.55
CA THR A 466 -24.67 4.73 -8.53
C THR A 466 -25.56 5.31 -7.43
N GLY A 467 -26.67 5.96 -7.79
CA GLY A 467 -27.64 6.46 -6.81
C GLY A 467 -28.31 5.35 -6.02
N VAL A 468 -28.64 4.22 -6.65
CA VAL A 468 -29.17 3.06 -5.94
C VAL A 468 -28.18 2.52 -4.92
N TYR A 469 -26.90 2.37 -5.27
CA TYR A 469 -25.88 1.91 -4.32
C TYR A 469 -25.77 2.83 -3.11
N ILE A 470 -25.62 4.15 -3.34
CA ILE A 470 -25.48 5.13 -2.26
C ILE A 470 -26.75 5.20 -1.40
N LEU A 471 -27.93 5.18 -2.03
CA LEU A 471 -29.20 5.15 -1.33
C LEU A 471 -29.34 3.88 -0.48
N THR A 472 -29.05 2.71 -1.04
CA THR A 472 -29.14 1.44 -0.31
C THR A 472 -28.22 1.42 0.90
N GLU A 473 -26.96 1.83 0.77
CA GLU A 473 -26.05 1.93 1.91
C GLU A 473 -26.58 2.89 2.98
N THR A 474 -27.03 4.08 2.56
CA THR A 474 -27.63 5.07 3.46
C THR A 474 -28.83 4.49 4.23
N LEU A 475 -29.77 3.87 3.52
CA LEU A 475 -30.97 3.25 4.12
C LEU A 475 -30.59 2.12 5.09
N MET A 476 -29.62 1.27 4.72
CA MET A 476 -29.12 0.20 5.61
C MET A 476 -28.55 0.79 6.91
N ARG A 477 -27.75 1.86 6.83
CA ARG A 477 -27.17 2.53 8.00
C ARG A 477 -28.22 3.24 8.86
N MET A 478 -29.21 3.89 8.24
CA MET A 478 -30.28 4.54 8.99
C MET A 478 -31.19 3.54 9.70
N LEU A 479 -31.48 2.40 9.06
CA LEU A 479 -32.22 1.30 9.70
C LEU A 479 -31.40 0.64 10.83
N GLU A 480 -30.09 0.45 10.63
CA GLU A 480 -29.18 -0.06 11.67
C GLU A 480 -29.11 0.90 12.87
N ALA A 481 -29.09 2.21 12.63
CA ALA A 481 -29.06 3.26 13.65
C ALA A 481 -30.44 3.61 14.25
N GLN A 482 -31.53 2.98 13.80
CA GLN A 482 -32.90 3.28 14.25
C GLN A 482 -33.31 4.77 14.08
N VAL A 483 -32.89 5.39 12.98
CA VAL A 483 -33.27 6.77 12.63
C VAL A 483 -34.45 6.76 11.67
N TYR A 484 -35.27 7.82 11.70
CA TYR A 484 -36.39 7.99 10.76
C TYR A 484 -35.91 7.89 9.30
N VAL A 485 -36.55 7.02 8.52
CA VAL A 485 -36.18 6.73 7.13
C VAL A 485 -37.22 7.28 6.17
N ASN A 486 -36.83 8.25 5.34
CA ASN A 486 -37.60 8.68 4.18
C ASN A 486 -36.72 8.60 2.92
N PRO A 487 -36.87 7.56 2.08
CA PRO A 487 -36.07 7.38 0.87
C PRO A 487 -36.20 8.54 -0.12
N VAL A 488 -37.35 9.19 -0.20
CA VAL A 488 -37.62 10.25 -1.17
C VAL A 488 -36.85 11.52 -0.80
N GLU A 489 -36.83 11.89 0.49
CA GLU A 489 -36.00 13.00 0.98
C GLU A 489 -34.51 12.72 0.81
N ILE A 490 -34.07 11.46 1.01
CA ILE A 490 -32.68 11.08 0.73
C ILE A 490 -32.36 11.20 -0.77
N VAL A 491 -33.25 10.75 -1.66
CA VAL A 491 -33.06 10.93 -3.10
C VAL A 491 -33.00 12.42 -3.46
N LYS A 492 -33.86 13.25 -2.89
CA LYS A 492 -33.83 14.71 -3.08
C LYS A 492 -32.48 15.29 -2.66
N TYR A 493 -31.95 14.86 -1.51
CA TYR A 493 -30.61 15.21 -1.06
C TYR A 493 -29.52 14.76 -2.06
N LEU A 494 -29.56 13.50 -2.50
CA LEU A 494 -28.62 12.97 -3.49
C LEU A 494 -28.70 13.74 -4.83
N ARG A 495 -29.90 14.16 -5.25
CA ARG A 495 -30.12 14.95 -6.47
C ARG A 495 -29.62 16.40 -6.35
N ASN A 496 -29.53 16.94 -5.14
CA ASN A 496 -28.85 18.20 -4.86
C ASN A 496 -27.32 18.06 -4.93
N SER A 497 -26.78 16.88 -4.61
CA SER A 497 -25.34 16.60 -4.74
C SER A 497 -24.95 16.22 -6.17
N ARG A 498 -25.75 15.43 -6.88
CA ARG A 498 -25.51 15.08 -8.29
C ARG A 498 -26.83 14.86 -8.99
N MET A 499 -27.02 15.48 -10.15
CA MET A 499 -28.29 15.37 -10.87
C MET A 499 -28.65 13.92 -11.20
N GLY A 500 -29.95 13.61 -11.26
CA GLY A 500 -30.47 12.35 -11.77
C GLY A 500 -30.19 11.11 -10.91
N MET A 501 -29.70 11.29 -9.68
CA MET A 501 -29.51 10.19 -8.73
C MET A 501 -30.83 9.46 -8.50
N VAL A 502 -30.81 8.13 -8.70
CA VAL A 502 -32.00 7.25 -8.75
C VAL A 502 -33.02 7.73 -9.78
N GLN A 503 -33.03 7.08 -10.95
CA GLN A 503 -33.74 7.55 -12.14
C GLN A 503 -35.18 7.03 -12.27
N THR A 504 -35.51 5.90 -11.64
CA THR A 504 -36.82 5.26 -11.80
C THR A 504 -37.40 4.79 -10.48
N GLU A 505 -38.72 4.65 -10.42
CA GLU A 505 -39.41 4.07 -9.27
C GLU A 505 -38.98 2.63 -8.98
N GLN A 506 -38.67 1.86 -10.03
CA GLN A 506 -38.14 0.51 -9.89
C GLN A 506 -36.80 0.52 -9.14
N GLN A 507 -35.92 1.49 -9.44
CA GLN A 507 -34.65 1.68 -8.73
C GLN A 507 -34.85 2.08 -7.27
N LEU A 508 -35.78 3.00 -6.99
CA LEU A 508 -36.14 3.39 -5.61
C LEU A 508 -36.67 2.17 -4.83
N SER A 509 -37.67 1.47 -5.38
CA SER A 509 -38.27 0.28 -4.78
C SER A 509 -37.22 -0.80 -4.51
N TYR A 510 -36.31 -1.01 -5.46
CA TYR A 510 -35.22 -1.97 -5.33
C TYR A 510 -34.28 -1.62 -4.17
N ALA A 511 -33.84 -0.35 -4.08
CA ALA A 511 -32.99 0.10 -3.00
C ALA A 511 -33.62 -0.12 -1.61
N CYS A 512 -34.91 0.23 -1.48
CA CYS A 512 -35.67 0.01 -0.25
C CYS A 512 -35.83 -1.48 0.09
N LYS A 513 -36.11 -2.34 -0.88
CA LYS A 513 -36.22 -3.80 -0.70
C LYS A 513 -34.91 -4.42 -0.22
N VAL A 514 -33.77 -3.99 -0.78
CA VAL A 514 -32.45 -4.48 -0.34
C VAL A 514 -32.17 -4.05 1.10
N ALA A 515 -32.45 -2.79 1.45
CA ALA A 515 -32.25 -2.29 2.82
C ALA A 515 -33.18 -2.97 3.84
N LEU A 516 -34.44 -3.22 3.49
CA LEU A 516 -35.34 -4.03 4.30
C LEU A 516 -34.80 -5.44 4.53
N LEU A 517 -34.32 -6.09 3.48
CA LEU A 517 -33.73 -7.43 3.57
C LEU A 517 -32.47 -7.45 4.46
N TYR A 518 -31.60 -6.44 4.37
CA TYR A 518 -30.45 -6.27 5.28
C TYR A 518 -30.91 -6.24 6.74
N SER A 519 -31.86 -5.37 7.06
CA SER A 519 -32.39 -5.27 8.42
C SER A 519 -33.10 -6.56 8.87
N GLU A 520 -33.54 -7.47 7.97
CA GLU A 520 -34.20 -8.74 8.34
C GLU A 520 -33.15 -9.75 8.82
N LYS A 521 -31.91 -9.63 8.32
CA LYS A 521 -30.77 -10.49 8.68
C LYS A 521 -30.01 -10.04 9.92
N CYS A 522 -30.05 -8.75 10.27
CA CYS A 522 -29.43 -8.22 11.49
C CYS A 522 -30.26 -8.49 12.76
N LYS A 523 -31.20 -9.45 12.73
CA LYS A 523 -32.02 -9.86 13.86
C LYS A 523 -31.27 -10.82 14.77
#